data_AF-A0A351H778-F1
#
_entry.id   AF-A0A351H778-F1
#
_cell.length_a   1.000
_cell.length_b   1.000
_cell.length_c   1.000
_cell.angle_alpha   90.00
_cell.angle_beta   90.00
_cell.angle_gamma   90.00
#
_symmetry.space_group_name_H-M   'P 1'
#
loop_
_entity.id
_entity.type
_entity.pdbx_description
1 polymer ?
#
loop_
_entity_poly.entity_id
_entity_poly.type
_entity_poly.pdbx_seq_one_letter_code
_entity_poly.pdbx_strand_id
1 'polypeptide(L)'
;MNIYDVAEKAGVSIATVSRVLNSSEHISEKTRRRVLEVMESSGYTPNAFARGLGLNSMRMIGVMCTDITDAYYSKAVGQIENLFRKKNYDTVLCCTGNDFENKKKYLLYLINKKVDSVILIGSAFNEKDNSYIKEAAKQIPIIIINGYVNAPNVYCFVCDEKKAMEDNVKLLLRAGYDKILYLYNTATYSGLQKLEGYKRGYTKENTDKRLIVKTDKDISAVKSAVKRLYNS
;
A
#
# COMPACT_ATOMS: atom_id res chain seq x y z
N MET A 1 -5.79 34.21 14.58
CA MET A 1 -4.37 34.28 14.22
C MET A 1 -4.16 33.51 12.93
N ASN A 2 -3.83 34.18 11.84
CA ASN A 2 -3.49 33.60 10.54
C ASN A 2 -2.04 34.01 10.15
N ILE A 3 -1.57 33.61 8.96
CA ILE A 3 -0.20 33.92 8.53
C ILE A 3 0.05 35.43 8.31
N TYR A 4 -1.00 36.19 7.98
CA TYR A 4 -0.95 37.65 7.82
C TYR A 4 -0.72 38.32 9.18
N ASP A 5 -1.47 37.89 10.21
CA ASP A 5 -1.33 38.41 11.58
C ASP A 5 0.09 38.18 12.14
N VAL A 6 0.69 37.01 11.82
CA VAL A 6 2.07 36.70 12.23
C VAL A 6 3.08 37.58 11.50
N ALA A 7 2.89 37.80 10.20
CA ALA A 7 3.77 38.65 9.39
C ALA A 7 3.76 40.11 9.90
N GLU A 8 2.57 40.63 10.18
CA GLU A 8 2.36 41.97 10.73
C GLU A 8 3.04 42.12 12.11
N LYS A 9 2.75 41.22 13.05
CA LYS A 9 3.33 41.27 14.41
C LYS A 9 4.85 41.08 14.43
N ALA A 10 5.40 40.28 13.51
CA ALA A 10 6.84 40.08 13.40
C ALA A 10 7.55 41.20 12.61
N GLY A 11 6.79 42.09 11.94
CA GLY A 11 7.32 43.17 11.11
C GLY A 11 8.06 42.65 9.88
N VAL A 12 7.52 41.62 9.22
CA VAL A 12 8.11 41.00 8.02
C VAL A 12 7.04 40.72 6.96
N SER A 13 7.46 40.40 5.73
CA SER A 13 6.52 39.96 4.69
C SER A 13 6.00 38.54 4.93
N ILE A 14 4.82 38.23 4.39
CA ILE A 14 4.25 36.86 4.39
C ILE A 14 5.24 35.85 3.77
N ALA A 15 5.95 36.26 2.71
CA ALA A 15 6.98 35.44 2.09
C ALA A 15 8.13 35.10 3.05
N THR A 16 8.49 36.03 3.95
CA THR A 16 9.51 35.80 4.99
C THR A 16 9.01 34.80 6.03
N VAL A 17 7.76 34.93 6.49
CA VAL A 17 7.14 33.95 7.40
C VAL A 17 7.11 32.56 6.75
N SER A 18 6.70 32.46 5.48
CA SER A 18 6.70 31.22 4.72
C SER A 18 8.09 30.58 4.61
N ARG A 19 9.13 31.38 4.34
CA ARG A 19 10.52 30.90 4.32
C ARG A 19 11.02 30.42 5.69
N VAL A 20 10.60 31.06 6.79
CA VAL A 20 10.90 30.60 8.16
C VAL A 20 10.25 29.23 8.40
N LEU A 21 8.97 29.08 8.06
CA LEU A 21 8.21 27.84 8.20
C LEU A 21 8.81 26.68 7.39
N ASN A 22 9.33 26.98 6.19
CA ASN A 22 9.95 26.00 5.29
C ASN A 22 11.45 25.80 5.58
N SER A 23 11.99 26.36 6.66
CA SER A 23 13.40 26.24 7.06
C SER A 23 14.41 26.65 5.97
N SER A 24 14.09 27.70 5.20
CA SER A 24 15.01 28.22 4.18
C SER A 24 16.31 28.80 4.80
N GLU A 25 17.46 28.52 4.18
CA GLU A 25 18.79 28.98 4.64
C GLU A 25 19.03 30.49 4.42
N HIS A 26 18.21 31.16 3.61
CA HIS A 26 18.40 32.58 3.25
C HIS A 26 17.74 33.58 4.22
N ILE A 27 17.57 33.22 5.50
CA ILE A 27 16.99 34.11 6.52
C ILE A 27 17.95 34.23 7.69
N SER A 28 18.22 35.46 8.11
CA SER A 28 19.01 35.72 9.31
C SER A 28 18.35 35.10 10.55
N GLU A 29 19.17 34.55 11.45
CA GLU A 29 18.70 33.97 12.72
C GLU A 29 17.88 34.96 13.56
N LYS A 30 18.24 36.26 13.50
CA LYS A 30 17.46 37.32 14.16
C LYS A 30 16.01 37.39 13.66
N THR A 31 15.81 37.30 12.35
CA THR A 31 14.47 37.32 11.75
C THR A 31 13.72 36.02 12.01
N ARG A 32 14.40 34.87 11.91
CA ARG A 32 13.81 33.55 12.22
C ARG A 32 13.26 33.51 13.64
N ARG A 33 14.08 33.87 14.63
CA ARG A 33 13.70 33.87 16.05
C ARG A 33 12.49 34.76 16.33
N ARG A 34 12.48 35.98 15.80
CA ARG A 34 11.36 36.92 15.97
C ARG A 34 10.05 36.38 15.42
N VAL A 35 10.06 35.72 14.26
CA VAL A 35 8.85 35.08 13.71
C VAL A 35 8.39 33.92 14.60
N LEU A 36 9.31 33.07 15.07
CA LEU A 36 8.98 31.95 15.95
C LEU A 36 8.40 32.40 17.31
N GLU A 37 8.97 33.43 17.93
CA GLU A 37 8.46 34.03 19.18
C GLU A 37 7.03 34.58 19.01
N VAL A 38 6.75 35.25 17.89
CA VAL A 38 5.39 35.72 17.58
C VAL A 38 4.45 34.53 17.40
N MET A 39 4.86 33.46 16.73
CA MET A 39 4.02 32.27 16.54
C MET A 39 3.72 31.56 17.87
N GLU A 40 4.72 31.40 18.73
CA GLU A 40 4.59 30.76 20.04
C GLU A 40 3.67 31.55 20.97
N SER A 41 3.95 32.86 21.15
CA SER A 41 3.14 33.75 22.00
C SER A 41 1.69 33.92 21.51
N SER A 42 1.46 33.70 20.22
CA SER A 42 0.14 33.83 19.59
C SER A 42 -0.64 32.51 19.51
N GLY A 43 -0.03 31.38 19.88
CA GLY A 43 -0.62 30.05 19.66
C GLY A 43 -0.85 29.71 18.19
N TYR A 44 -0.18 30.40 17.26
CA TYR A 44 -0.36 30.14 15.83
C TYR A 44 0.32 28.82 15.46
N THR A 45 -0.51 27.84 15.08
CA THR A 45 -0.03 26.60 14.47
C THR A 45 -0.13 26.72 12.95
N PRO A 46 0.98 26.61 12.20
CA PRO A 46 0.95 26.76 10.77
C PRO A 46 0.12 25.64 10.13
N ASN A 47 -0.79 26.02 9.23
CA ASN A 47 -1.69 25.09 8.56
C ASN A 47 -0.90 24.20 7.58
N ALA A 48 -0.95 22.88 7.80
CA ALA A 48 -0.26 21.90 6.96
C ALA A 48 -0.66 21.99 5.48
N PHE A 49 -1.93 22.29 5.18
CA PHE A 49 -2.40 22.48 3.80
C PHE A 49 -1.82 23.75 3.16
N ALA A 50 -1.68 24.83 3.92
CA ALA A 50 -1.06 26.07 3.42
C ALA A 50 0.43 25.88 3.15
N ARG A 51 1.13 25.04 3.94
CA ARG A 51 2.52 24.64 3.66
C ARG A 51 2.61 23.78 2.40
N GLY A 52 1.72 22.80 2.25
CA GLY A 52 1.75 21.87 1.11
C GLY A 52 1.42 22.52 -0.23
N LEU A 53 0.61 23.58 -0.26
CA LEU A 53 0.29 24.35 -1.47
C LEU A 53 1.53 25.03 -2.09
N GLY A 54 2.46 25.52 -1.25
CA GLY A 54 3.70 26.15 -1.74
C GLY A 54 4.76 25.15 -2.22
N LEU A 55 4.70 23.90 -1.76
CA LEU A 55 5.68 22.85 -2.05
C LEU A 55 5.15 21.76 -2.98
N ASN A 56 3.89 21.86 -3.40
CA ASN A 56 3.15 20.85 -4.16
C ASN A 56 3.27 19.43 -3.55
N SER A 57 3.36 19.34 -2.22
CA SER A 57 3.56 18.10 -1.47
C SER A 57 3.04 18.28 -0.04
N MET A 58 2.23 17.33 0.43
CA MET A 58 1.78 17.26 1.81
C MET A 58 2.73 16.43 2.68
N ARG A 59 3.78 15.84 2.10
CA ARG A 59 4.65 14.84 2.73
C ARG A 59 3.86 13.70 3.35
N MET A 60 2.83 13.25 2.65
CA MET A 60 1.90 12.24 3.14
C MET A 60 1.76 11.12 2.11
N ILE A 61 1.88 9.87 2.55
CA ILE A 61 1.68 8.68 1.71
C ILE A 61 0.41 7.97 2.14
N GLY A 62 -0.48 7.70 1.18
CA GLY A 62 -1.60 6.81 1.41
C GLY A 62 -1.19 5.35 1.32
N VAL A 63 -1.67 4.50 2.22
CA VAL A 63 -1.43 3.05 2.17
C VAL A 63 -2.76 2.34 2.27
N MET A 64 -3.04 1.44 1.32
CA MET A 64 -4.28 0.68 1.27
C MET A 64 -3.99 -0.82 1.34
N CYS A 65 -4.71 -1.53 2.20
CA CYS A 65 -4.73 -2.98 2.26
C CYS A 65 -6.17 -3.47 2.48
N THR A 66 -6.44 -4.75 2.28
CA THR A 66 -7.79 -5.28 2.52
C THR A 66 -8.10 -5.40 4.01
N ASP A 67 -7.14 -5.87 4.81
CA ASP A 67 -7.33 -6.14 6.24
C ASP A 67 -5.98 -6.08 6.97
N ILE A 68 -5.81 -5.14 7.91
CA ILE A 68 -4.54 -4.97 8.63
C ILE A 68 -4.24 -6.13 9.59
N THR A 69 -5.22 -6.94 9.96
CA THR A 69 -5.01 -8.07 10.88
C THR A 69 -4.25 -9.23 10.24
N ASP A 70 -4.16 -9.28 8.91
CA ASP A 70 -3.34 -10.26 8.22
C ASP A 70 -1.84 -9.99 8.48
N ALA A 71 -1.10 -11.04 8.85
CA ALA A 71 0.33 -10.95 9.15
C ALA A 71 1.17 -10.42 7.96
N TYR A 72 0.76 -10.70 6.72
CA TYR A 72 1.42 -10.17 5.53
C TYR A 72 1.21 -8.65 5.42
N TYR A 73 -0.04 -8.18 5.57
CA TYR A 73 -0.36 -6.75 5.45
C TYR A 73 0.23 -5.93 6.60
N SER A 74 0.05 -6.36 7.86
CA SER A 74 0.62 -5.68 9.03
C SER A 74 2.14 -5.53 8.96
N LYS A 75 2.86 -6.59 8.56
CA LYS A 75 4.31 -6.53 8.39
C LYS A 75 4.72 -5.55 7.29
N ALA A 76 4.05 -5.58 6.13
CA ALA A 76 4.35 -4.67 5.03
C ALA A 76 4.07 -3.21 5.41
N VAL A 77 2.92 -2.92 6.01
CA VAL A 77 2.53 -1.57 6.46
C VAL A 77 3.51 -1.05 7.51
N GLY A 78 3.89 -1.87 8.51
CA GLY A 78 4.86 -1.45 9.53
C GLY A 78 6.24 -1.11 8.96
N GLN A 79 6.69 -1.82 7.93
CA GLN A 79 7.94 -1.51 7.24
C GLN A 79 7.85 -0.22 6.43
N ILE A 80 6.76 -0.05 5.67
CA ILE A 80 6.50 1.15 4.86
C ILE A 80 6.43 2.39 5.76
N GLU A 81 5.62 2.34 6.80
CA GLU A 81 5.44 3.44 7.75
C GLU A 81 6.78 3.82 8.39
N ASN A 82 7.57 2.85 8.87
CA ASN A 82 8.86 3.13 9.48
C ASN A 82 9.87 3.77 8.51
N LEU A 83 9.87 3.37 7.23
CA LEU A 83 10.74 3.95 6.21
C LEU A 83 10.34 5.41 5.90
N PHE A 84 9.04 5.68 5.76
CA PHE A 84 8.54 7.02 5.47
C PHE A 84 8.66 7.96 6.67
N ARG A 85 8.40 7.47 7.89
CA ARG A 85 8.61 8.24 9.13
C ARG A 85 10.04 8.73 9.27
N LYS A 86 11.04 7.89 8.97
CA LYS A 86 12.46 8.28 8.97
C LYS A 86 12.79 9.36 7.93
N LYS A 87 11.94 9.53 6.92
CA LYS A 87 12.04 10.58 5.90
C LYS A 87 11.10 11.75 6.17
N ASN A 88 10.54 11.87 7.37
CA ASN A 88 9.54 12.88 7.74
C ASN A 88 8.34 12.90 6.77
N TYR A 89 7.83 11.72 6.43
CA TYR A 89 6.55 11.54 5.75
C TYR A 89 5.53 10.94 6.71
N ASP A 90 4.32 11.48 6.69
CA ASP A 90 3.17 10.88 7.37
C ASP A 90 2.58 9.74 6.51
N THR A 91 2.02 8.73 7.17
CA THR A 91 1.36 7.60 6.50
C THR A 91 -0.11 7.53 6.89
N VAL A 92 -1.01 7.44 5.91
CA VAL A 92 -2.46 7.27 6.13
C VAL A 92 -2.87 5.88 5.67
N LEU A 93 -3.17 5.00 6.63
CA LEU A 93 -3.66 3.65 6.35
C LEU A 93 -5.17 3.64 6.10
N CYS A 94 -5.61 2.92 5.06
CA CYS A 94 -7.01 2.63 4.78
C CYS A 94 -7.21 1.12 4.56
N CYS A 95 -8.01 0.50 5.42
CA CYS A 95 -8.44 -0.89 5.26
C CYS A 95 -9.71 -0.94 4.42
N THR A 96 -9.64 -1.50 3.21
CA THR A 96 -10.75 -1.45 2.24
C THR A 96 -11.74 -2.60 2.38
N GLY A 97 -11.37 -3.66 3.11
CA GLY A 97 -11.98 -4.97 2.89
C GLY A 97 -11.74 -5.47 1.47
N ASN A 98 -12.53 -6.46 1.05
CA ASN A 98 -12.47 -7.00 -0.33
C ASN A 98 -13.43 -6.29 -1.30
N ASP A 99 -14.30 -5.42 -0.80
CA ASP A 99 -15.33 -4.75 -1.60
C ASP A 99 -14.74 -3.74 -2.59
N PHE A 100 -15.22 -3.80 -3.83
CA PHE A 100 -14.71 -2.97 -4.93
C PHE A 100 -15.03 -1.48 -4.72
N GLU A 101 -16.24 -1.14 -4.28
CA GLU A 101 -16.66 0.25 -4.08
C GLU A 101 -15.89 0.90 -2.93
N ASN A 102 -15.59 0.14 -1.86
CA ASN A 102 -14.73 0.62 -0.79
C ASN A 102 -13.30 0.94 -1.29
N LYS A 103 -12.71 0.10 -2.15
CA LYS A 103 -11.38 0.38 -2.74
C LYS A 103 -11.40 1.71 -3.51
N LYS A 104 -12.39 1.91 -4.37
CA LYS A 104 -12.56 3.16 -5.13
C LYS A 104 -12.75 4.37 -4.21
N LYS A 105 -13.64 4.25 -3.23
CA LYS A 105 -13.94 5.31 -2.25
C LYS A 105 -12.69 5.72 -1.47
N TYR A 106 -11.91 4.77 -0.95
CA TYR A 106 -10.71 5.07 -0.16
C TYR A 106 -9.57 5.62 -1.02
N LEU A 107 -9.42 5.16 -2.27
CA LEU A 107 -8.44 5.75 -3.18
C LEU A 107 -8.77 7.22 -3.47
N LEU A 108 -10.03 7.52 -3.77
CA LEU A 108 -10.50 8.90 -3.99
C LEU A 108 -10.35 9.76 -2.72
N TYR A 109 -10.63 9.20 -1.55
CA TYR A 109 -10.42 9.86 -0.27
C TYR A 109 -8.95 10.30 -0.10
N LEU A 110 -7.99 9.41 -0.36
CA LEU A 110 -6.56 9.72 -0.25
C LEU A 110 -6.13 10.80 -1.24
N ILE A 111 -6.59 10.73 -2.50
CA ILE A 111 -6.34 11.78 -3.50
C ILE A 111 -6.88 13.14 -3.04
N ASN A 112 -8.11 13.17 -2.48
CA ASN A 112 -8.72 14.39 -1.95
C ASN A 112 -7.98 14.94 -0.71
N LYS A 113 -7.31 14.06 0.05
CA LYS A 113 -6.40 14.45 1.13
C LYS A 113 -5.04 14.96 0.65
N LYS A 114 -4.82 15.03 -0.68
CA LYS A 114 -3.61 15.53 -1.31
C LYS A 114 -2.36 14.77 -0.87
N VAL A 115 -2.47 13.45 -0.70
CA VAL A 115 -1.31 12.59 -0.50
C VAL A 115 -0.40 12.67 -1.73
N ASP A 116 0.90 12.54 -1.52
CA ASP A 116 1.91 12.64 -2.57
C ASP A 116 1.93 11.38 -3.44
N SER A 117 1.53 10.24 -2.87
CA SER A 117 1.42 8.95 -3.56
C SER A 117 0.54 7.98 -2.75
N VAL A 118 0.06 6.93 -3.40
CA VAL A 118 -0.66 5.82 -2.76
C VAL A 118 0.02 4.48 -3.03
N ILE A 119 0.20 3.69 -1.98
CA ILE A 119 0.69 2.32 -2.02
C ILE A 119 -0.47 1.35 -1.77
N LEU A 120 -0.76 0.50 -2.75
CA LEU A 120 -1.75 -0.57 -2.69
C LEU A 120 -1.03 -1.89 -2.36
N ILE A 121 -1.40 -2.56 -1.27
CA ILE A 121 -0.75 -3.79 -0.83
C ILE A 121 -1.68 -4.98 -1.08
N GLY A 122 -1.22 -5.91 -1.90
CA GLY A 122 -1.84 -7.20 -2.16
C GLY A 122 -2.51 -7.33 -3.52
N SER A 123 -2.65 -8.58 -3.96
CA SER A 123 -3.21 -8.92 -5.27
C SER A 123 -4.70 -8.62 -5.41
N ALA A 124 -5.35 -8.25 -4.30
CA ALA A 124 -6.75 -7.85 -4.26
C ALA A 124 -6.99 -6.51 -4.98
N PHE A 125 -5.95 -5.74 -5.30
CA PHE A 125 -6.05 -4.51 -6.10
C PHE A 125 -5.88 -4.74 -7.61
N ASN A 126 -5.80 -6.01 -8.06
CA ASN A 126 -5.91 -6.37 -9.45
C ASN A 126 -7.34 -6.88 -9.72
N GLU A 127 -8.20 -5.94 -10.09
CA GLU A 127 -9.61 -6.19 -10.39
C GLU A 127 -9.82 -6.41 -11.89
N LYS A 128 -11.01 -6.89 -12.28
CA LYS A 128 -11.41 -6.90 -13.70
C LYS A 128 -11.44 -5.49 -14.29
N ASP A 129 -11.93 -4.52 -13.50
CA ASP A 129 -11.89 -3.11 -13.83
C ASP A 129 -10.95 -2.35 -12.88
N ASN A 130 -9.82 -1.90 -13.40
CA ASN A 130 -8.85 -1.07 -12.68
C ASN A 130 -8.92 0.41 -13.12
N SER A 131 -10.03 0.85 -13.73
CA SER A 131 -10.22 2.24 -14.18
C SER A 131 -9.94 3.25 -13.06
N TYR A 132 -10.43 2.99 -11.84
CA TYR A 132 -10.21 3.88 -10.69
C TYR A 132 -8.72 4.07 -10.33
N ILE A 133 -7.90 3.01 -10.45
CA ILE A 133 -6.45 3.09 -10.26
C ILE A 133 -5.81 3.91 -11.39
N LYS A 134 -6.24 3.68 -12.63
CA LYS A 134 -5.72 4.40 -13.80
C LYS A 134 -6.04 5.90 -13.74
N GLU A 135 -7.25 6.26 -13.32
CA GLU A 135 -7.65 7.66 -13.13
C GLU A 135 -6.89 8.33 -11.99
N ALA A 136 -6.65 7.59 -10.89
CA ALA A 136 -5.80 8.07 -9.79
C ALA A 136 -4.36 8.30 -10.24
N ALA A 137 -3.80 7.40 -11.05
CA ALA A 137 -2.44 7.46 -11.55
C ALA A 137 -2.17 8.67 -12.45
N LYS A 138 -3.21 9.28 -13.04
CA LYS A 138 -3.09 10.57 -13.77
C LYS A 138 -2.76 11.75 -12.86
N GLN A 139 -3.06 11.63 -11.55
CA GLN A 139 -2.89 12.72 -10.59
C GLN A 139 -1.66 12.53 -9.71
N ILE A 140 -1.43 11.30 -9.23
CA ILE A 140 -0.33 10.96 -8.32
C ILE A 140 0.25 9.58 -8.65
N PRO A 141 1.54 9.31 -8.37
CA PRO A 141 2.11 7.97 -8.54
C PRO A 141 1.38 6.94 -7.69
N ILE A 142 1.08 5.78 -8.28
CA ILE A 142 0.50 4.64 -7.57
C ILE A 142 1.53 3.51 -7.54
N ILE A 143 1.78 2.96 -6.36
CA ILE A 143 2.63 1.79 -6.19
C ILE A 143 1.75 0.61 -5.80
N ILE A 144 1.99 -0.55 -6.38
CA ILE A 144 1.31 -1.80 -6.04
C ILE A 144 2.33 -2.82 -5.59
N ILE A 145 2.18 -3.33 -4.37
CA ILE A 145 3.00 -4.43 -3.83
C ILE A 145 2.20 -5.71 -3.92
N ASN A 146 2.79 -6.75 -4.53
CA ASN A 146 2.17 -8.06 -4.74
C ASN A 146 0.83 -7.99 -5.50
N GLY A 147 0.75 -7.10 -6.50
CA GLY A 147 -0.37 -6.95 -7.42
C GLY A 147 0.12 -6.36 -8.74
N TYR A 148 -0.71 -6.44 -9.79
CA TYR A 148 -0.30 -6.04 -11.12
C TYR A 148 -1.42 -5.26 -11.83
N VAL A 149 -1.12 -4.03 -12.25
CA VAL A 149 -1.98 -3.22 -13.11
C VAL A 149 -1.08 -2.52 -14.12
N ASN A 150 -1.27 -2.81 -15.40
CA ASN A 150 -0.50 -2.17 -16.47
C ASN A 150 -1.11 -0.81 -16.82
N ALA A 151 -0.47 0.28 -16.37
CA ALA A 151 -0.85 1.65 -16.68
C ALA A 151 0.32 2.61 -16.46
N PRO A 152 0.35 3.77 -17.15
CA PRO A 152 1.32 4.83 -16.87
C PRO A 152 1.25 5.29 -15.40
N ASN A 153 2.39 5.65 -14.83
CA ASN A 153 2.51 6.12 -13.44
C ASN A 153 2.01 5.12 -12.36
N VAL A 154 1.90 3.85 -12.73
CA VAL A 154 1.66 2.72 -11.81
C VAL A 154 2.90 1.84 -11.77
N TYR A 155 3.43 1.62 -10.58
CA TYR A 155 4.66 0.85 -10.35
C TYR A 155 4.33 -0.42 -9.58
N CYS A 156 4.47 -1.58 -10.21
CA CYS A 156 4.12 -2.87 -9.62
C CYS A 156 5.37 -3.62 -9.17
N PHE A 157 5.39 -4.06 -7.91
CA PHE A 157 6.42 -4.92 -7.34
C PHE A 157 5.82 -6.29 -7.08
N VAL A 158 6.17 -7.27 -7.90
CA VAL A 158 5.65 -8.65 -7.84
C VAL A 158 6.80 -9.65 -7.74
N CYS A 159 6.50 -10.81 -7.15
CA CYS A 159 7.39 -11.96 -7.19
C CYS A 159 6.97 -12.92 -8.32
N ASP A 160 7.89 -13.74 -8.81
CA ASP A 160 7.54 -14.85 -9.70
C ASP A 160 6.95 -16.01 -8.89
N GLU A 161 5.68 -15.82 -8.49
CA GLU A 161 4.95 -16.79 -7.67
C GLU A 161 4.68 -18.10 -8.42
N LYS A 162 4.60 -18.04 -9.75
CA LYS A 162 4.42 -19.21 -10.61
C LYS A 162 5.68 -20.07 -10.55
N LYS A 163 6.85 -19.49 -10.80
CA LYS A 163 8.13 -20.20 -10.74
C LYS A 163 8.41 -20.72 -9.34
N ALA A 164 8.15 -19.91 -8.30
CA ALA A 164 8.33 -20.33 -6.91
C ALA A 164 7.46 -21.56 -6.57
N MET A 165 6.20 -21.59 -7.00
CA MET A 165 5.34 -22.76 -6.79
C MET A 165 5.75 -23.98 -7.61
N GLU A 166 6.19 -23.78 -8.85
CA GLU A 166 6.73 -24.85 -9.69
C GLU A 166 7.95 -25.51 -9.03
N ASP A 167 8.87 -24.70 -8.50
CA ASP A 167 10.07 -25.18 -7.83
C ASP A 167 9.75 -25.90 -6.51
N ASN A 168 8.78 -25.40 -5.74
CA ASN A 168 8.31 -26.06 -4.52
C ASN A 168 7.72 -27.45 -4.80
N VAL A 169 6.89 -27.58 -5.84
CA VAL A 169 6.32 -28.87 -6.23
C VAL A 169 7.41 -29.83 -6.73
N LYS A 170 8.33 -29.35 -7.58
CA LYS A 170 9.46 -30.17 -8.06
C LYS A 170 10.35 -30.65 -6.91
N LEU A 171 10.55 -29.82 -5.89
CA LEU A 171 11.31 -30.21 -4.70
C LEU A 171 10.63 -31.37 -3.95
N LEU A 172 9.31 -31.29 -3.75
CA LEU A 172 8.55 -32.37 -3.10
C LEU A 172 8.56 -33.66 -3.92
N LEU A 173 8.39 -33.57 -5.25
CA LEU A 173 8.47 -34.73 -6.14
C LEU A 173 9.85 -35.40 -6.08
N ARG A 174 10.93 -34.62 -6.08
CA ARG A 174 12.31 -35.14 -5.93
C ARG A 174 12.58 -35.80 -4.59
N ALA A 175 11.88 -35.36 -3.54
CA ALA A 175 11.93 -35.98 -2.22
C ALA A 175 11.09 -37.27 -2.12
N GLY A 176 10.41 -37.70 -3.20
CA GLY A 176 9.63 -38.92 -3.25
C GLY A 176 8.14 -38.75 -2.92
N TYR A 177 7.65 -37.52 -2.73
CA TYR A 177 6.22 -37.27 -2.53
C TYR A 177 5.51 -37.13 -3.87
N ASP A 178 4.67 -38.09 -4.25
CA ASP A 178 3.99 -38.15 -5.55
C ASP A 178 2.55 -37.59 -5.53
N LYS A 179 1.92 -37.49 -4.35
CA LYS A 179 0.57 -36.95 -4.13
C LYS A 179 0.59 -35.70 -3.25
N ILE A 180 0.90 -34.56 -3.84
CA ILE A 180 0.95 -33.24 -3.21
C ILE A 180 -0.42 -32.57 -3.30
N LEU A 181 -1.06 -32.32 -2.16
CA LEU A 181 -2.33 -31.59 -2.07
C LEU A 181 -2.09 -30.06 -2.15
N TYR A 182 -2.83 -29.37 -3.02
CA TYR A 182 -2.90 -27.92 -3.11
C TYR A 182 -4.22 -27.37 -2.57
N LEU A 183 -4.13 -26.60 -1.48
CA LEU A 183 -5.26 -25.92 -0.86
C LEU A 183 -5.20 -24.42 -1.16
N TYR A 184 -6.31 -23.84 -1.62
CA TYR A 184 -6.41 -22.41 -1.91
C TYR A 184 -7.79 -21.86 -1.59
N ASN A 185 -7.90 -20.55 -1.35
CA ASN A 185 -9.16 -19.91 -0.96
C ASN A 185 -9.69 -18.91 -1.98
N THR A 186 -8.80 -18.28 -2.74
CA THR A 186 -9.15 -17.16 -3.62
C THR A 186 -8.49 -17.31 -4.98
N ALA A 187 -9.14 -16.75 -6.00
CA ALA A 187 -8.66 -16.71 -7.38
C ALA A 187 -8.19 -15.29 -7.74
N THR A 188 -7.45 -14.64 -6.83
CA THR A 188 -6.76 -13.38 -7.14
C THR A 188 -5.67 -13.62 -8.18
N TYR A 189 -5.09 -12.55 -8.73
CA TYR A 189 -3.93 -12.66 -9.62
C TYR A 189 -2.85 -13.58 -9.03
N SER A 190 -2.49 -13.37 -7.75
CA SER A 190 -1.50 -14.19 -7.03
C SER A 190 -1.94 -15.64 -6.87
N GLY A 191 -3.20 -15.88 -6.47
CA GLY A 191 -3.75 -17.22 -6.33
C GLY A 191 -3.71 -18.01 -7.65
N LEU A 192 -3.99 -17.34 -8.77
CA LEU A 192 -3.93 -17.95 -10.11
C LEU A 192 -2.50 -18.25 -10.54
N GLN A 193 -1.53 -17.36 -10.30
CA GLN A 193 -0.11 -17.64 -10.58
C GLN A 193 0.39 -18.85 -9.79
N LYS A 194 0.03 -18.95 -8.50
CA LYS A 194 0.40 -20.07 -7.64
C LYS A 194 -0.22 -21.39 -8.09
N LEU A 195 -1.49 -21.37 -8.48
CA LEU A 195 -2.19 -22.54 -9.00
C LEU A 195 -1.58 -23.01 -10.33
N GLU A 196 -1.19 -22.08 -11.22
CA GLU A 196 -0.50 -22.44 -12.46
C GLU A 196 0.90 -23.02 -12.19
N GLY A 197 1.65 -22.42 -11.26
CA GLY A 197 2.95 -22.94 -10.83
C GLY A 197 2.86 -24.34 -10.25
N TYR A 198 1.86 -24.60 -9.40
CA TYR A 198 1.57 -25.94 -8.90
C TYR A 198 1.34 -26.94 -10.04
N LYS A 199 0.49 -26.60 -11.02
CA LYS A 199 0.21 -27.46 -12.19
C LYS A 199 1.41 -27.65 -13.12
N ARG A 200 2.36 -26.71 -13.15
CA ARG A 200 3.62 -26.81 -13.93
C ARG A 200 4.68 -27.64 -13.22
N GLY A 201 4.65 -27.68 -11.89
CA GLY A 201 5.58 -28.47 -11.10
C GLY A 201 5.35 -29.96 -11.30
N TYR A 202 4.08 -30.37 -11.36
CA TYR A 202 3.69 -31.61 -12.00
C TYR A 202 3.89 -31.47 -13.51
N THR A 203 4.33 -32.51 -14.21
CA THR A 203 4.21 -32.51 -15.67
C THR A 203 2.74 -32.24 -16.02
N LYS A 204 2.48 -31.34 -17.00
CA LYS A 204 1.13 -30.79 -17.32
C LYS A 204 0.00 -31.84 -17.39
N GLU A 205 0.33 -33.08 -17.69
CA GLU A 205 -0.60 -34.20 -17.89
C GLU A 205 -0.83 -35.09 -16.65
N ASN A 206 -0.05 -34.96 -15.57
CA ASN A 206 -0.13 -35.84 -14.38
C ASN A 206 -0.77 -35.18 -13.14
N THR A 207 -1.38 -34.00 -13.26
CA THR A 207 -2.01 -33.38 -12.09
C THR A 207 -3.38 -33.99 -11.81
N ASP A 208 -3.49 -34.78 -10.74
CA ASP A 208 -4.79 -35.26 -10.25
C ASP A 208 -5.64 -34.07 -9.75
N LYS A 209 -6.78 -33.84 -10.40
CA LYS A 209 -7.70 -32.73 -10.07
C LYS A 209 -8.25 -32.86 -8.64
N ARG A 210 -8.30 -34.06 -8.06
CA ARG A 210 -8.75 -34.29 -6.68
C ARG A 210 -7.80 -33.68 -5.64
N LEU A 211 -6.54 -33.45 -6.03
CA LEU A 211 -5.52 -32.83 -5.19
C LEU A 211 -5.52 -31.29 -5.26
N ILE A 212 -6.48 -30.68 -5.97
CA ILE A 212 -6.64 -29.22 -6.02
C ILE A 212 -7.96 -28.88 -5.35
N VAL A 213 -7.91 -28.40 -4.11
CA VAL A 213 -9.11 -28.17 -3.30
C VAL A 213 -9.22 -26.70 -2.91
N LYS A 214 -10.35 -26.11 -3.29
CA LYS A 214 -10.74 -24.79 -2.80
C LYS A 214 -11.38 -24.90 -1.42
N THR A 215 -10.94 -24.09 -0.46
CA THR A 215 -11.45 -24.07 0.91
C THR A 215 -11.41 -22.66 1.46
N ASP A 216 -12.26 -22.35 2.44
CA ASP A 216 -12.26 -21.04 3.10
C ASP A 216 -10.99 -20.84 3.92
N LYS A 217 -10.67 -19.58 4.23
CA LYS A 217 -9.52 -19.22 5.08
C LYS A 217 -9.85 -19.48 6.56
N ASP A 218 -10.22 -20.72 6.87
CA ASP A 218 -10.64 -21.18 8.19
C ASP A 218 -10.03 -22.55 8.50
N ILE A 219 -9.51 -22.71 9.72
CA ILE A 219 -8.80 -23.93 10.13
C ILE A 219 -9.76 -25.14 10.18
N SER A 220 -11.01 -24.95 10.59
CA SER A 220 -12.00 -26.02 10.64
C SER A 220 -12.40 -26.51 9.24
N ALA A 221 -12.60 -25.57 8.32
CA ALA A 221 -12.87 -25.85 6.91
C ALA A 221 -11.73 -26.63 6.26
N VAL A 222 -10.48 -26.20 6.49
CA VAL A 222 -9.27 -26.88 6.00
C VAL A 222 -9.17 -28.30 6.58
N LYS A 223 -9.33 -28.47 7.90
CA LYS A 223 -9.31 -29.80 8.54
C LYS A 223 -10.36 -30.74 7.95
N SER A 224 -11.57 -30.23 7.72
CA SER A 224 -12.66 -31.01 7.13
C SER A 224 -12.36 -31.42 5.69
N ALA A 225 -11.77 -30.53 4.88
CA ALA A 225 -11.35 -30.83 3.52
C ALA A 225 -10.27 -31.93 3.47
N VAL A 226 -9.25 -31.84 4.34
CA VAL A 226 -8.18 -32.83 4.43
C VAL A 226 -8.72 -34.19 4.88
N LYS A 227 -9.59 -34.23 5.89
CA LYS A 227 -10.21 -35.49 6.37
C LYS A 227 -11.00 -36.21 5.27
N ARG A 228 -11.75 -35.47 4.43
CA ARG A 228 -12.50 -36.07 3.32
C ARG A 228 -11.60 -36.74 2.29
N LEU A 229 -10.47 -36.13 1.97
CA LEU A 229 -9.48 -36.69 1.03
C LEU A 229 -8.73 -37.89 1.60
N TYR A 230 -8.49 -37.92 2.91
CA TYR A 230 -7.81 -39.05 3.56
C TYR A 230 -8.70 -40.29 3.64
N ASN A 231 -10.02 -40.11 3.71
CA ASN A 231 -11.00 -41.17 3.85
C ASN A 231 -11.60 -41.65 2.50
N SER A 232 -11.17 -41.08 1.37
CA SER A 232 -11.65 -41.40 0.01
C SER A 232 -10.64 -42.23 -0.77
#